data_AF-A0A8J0UZQ8-F1
#
_entry.id   AF-A0A8J0UZQ8-F1
#
_cell.length_a   1.000
_cell.length_b   1.000
_cell.length_c   1.000
_cell.angle_alpha   90.00
_cell.angle_beta   90.00
_cell.angle_gamma   90.00
#
_symmetry.space_group_name_H-M   'P 1'
#
loop_
_entity.id
_entity.type
_entity.pdbx_description
1 polymer ?
#
loop_
_entity_poly.entity_id
_entity_poly.type
_entity_poly.pdbx_seq_one_letter_code
_entity_poly.pdbx_strand_id
1 'polypeptide(L)'
;MAHSETFLSSLKSSMHWPVEELTCDKVVTLLTKLKDTDVAANSVETLIEKLKDSSRGILRADNVSSLDAIDISKQNDLLWKELETFRHIRGILESFLQTHYSKSSRLINQESVEVLMGQLLEHEKDNLRLREQVVEKETKVEDLLHLIQQEKDTAVKSNQVSRSTEATHIRLQNLVKRKETENQQMVTQIQSLAAVISGRKLEIEDLRREITHLKEKQTFEKEGLKKAFRVQKQKVDNFQDVMENLNTQIKKKETELSEVHSSCSIWKDHHDSAVETKTRLEVQHESLTKQISDHLKHIKTMDEEREQSKEENAEKISAIILENARFSEENVKLKASIAALESETVLVNSELLEVREKASQQKHFAEQYENQVQKLQEELNKLKEKFKDVLTKKKEILENKASENKKVRKQLDADLAKLEHVPGMLKSADQMLQECQDSLLVSKGKCAEQSETIKELQIQVDTNDYFLGNESFKLENNRIERKCEEIRIKLEKMIMHNEQLESKLKGQERDLQRSEVELEGKAKECSTLMRLLENAVEAGNKQISEENNKVLSKELALQRKLQSLESELKRKRAEHKQLGCTLNAFEKTHNLRLEEIRHSLEMTESRNKSIQSYVQFLKTSYAAMFE
;
A
#
# COMPACT_ATOMS: atom_id res chain seq x y z
N MET A 1 -206.74 -52.36 65.73
CA MET A 1 -205.36 -52.34 66.28
C MET A 1 -204.43 -51.38 65.51
N ALA A 2 -204.61 -51.13 64.21
CA ALA A 2 -203.79 -50.19 63.41
C ALA A 2 -204.00 -48.68 63.74
N HIS A 3 -204.02 -48.30 65.02
CA HIS A 3 -204.33 -46.93 65.48
C HIS A 3 -203.36 -46.36 66.54
N SER A 4 -202.31 -47.08 66.94
CA SER A 4 -201.21 -46.54 67.77
C SER A 4 -200.02 -46.03 66.95
N GLU A 5 -199.81 -46.55 65.75
CA GLU A 5 -198.65 -46.20 64.90
C GLU A 5 -198.81 -44.83 64.22
N THR A 6 -200.03 -44.46 63.83
CA THR A 6 -200.33 -43.22 63.09
C THR A 6 -200.05 -41.93 63.88
N PHE A 7 -200.05 -41.98 65.22
CA PHE A 7 -199.70 -40.82 66.04
C PHE A 7 -198.19 -40.59 66.09
N LEU A 8 -197.40 -41.67 66.17
CA LEU A 8 -195.93 -41.60 66.18
C LEU A 8 -195.36 -41.16 64.82
N SER A 9 -195.98 -41.56 63.71
CA SER A 9 -195.57 -41.06 62.37
C SER A 9 -195.86 -39.57 62.18
N SER A 10 -196.98 -39.07 62.71
CA SER A 10 -197.35 -37.65 62.61
C SER A 10 -196.38 -36.75 63.40
N LEU A 11 -196.04 -37.15 64.63
CA LEU A 11 -195.08 -36.44 65.48
C LEU A 11 -193.67 -36.38 64.84
N LYS A 12 -193.24 -37.46 64.19
CA LYS A 12 -191.97 -37.50 63.43
C LYS A 12 -191.93 -36.56 62.22
N SER A 13 -193.08 -36.23 61.63
CA SER A 13 -193.15 -35.35 60.45
C SER A 13 -193.38 -33.88 60.79
N SER A 14 -193.77 -33.55 62.03
CA SER A 14 -194.09 -32.17 62.45
C SER A 14 -192.95 -31.47 63.21
N MET A 15 -191.92 -32.19 63.66
CA MET A 15 -190.78 -31.64 64.39
C MET A 15 -189.51 -31.59 63.55
N HIS A 16 -189.49 -30.72 62.53
CA HIS A 16 -188.30 -30.44 61.74
C HIS A 16 -187.32 -29.56 62.54
N TRP A 17 -186.66 -30.13 63.55
CA TRP A 17 -185.60 -29.46 64.29
C TRP A 17 -184.45 -29.06 63.35
N PRO A 18 -183.93 -27.82 63.41
CA PRO A 18 -182.74 -27.43 62.64
C PRO A 18 -181.49 -28.14 63.18
N VAL A 19 -180.88 -28.99 62.36
CA VAL A 19 -179.74 -29.84 62.78
C VAL A 19 -178.38 -29.12 62.65
N GLU A 20 -178.33 -27.98 61.97
CA GLU A 20 -177.07 -27.40 61.45
C GLU A 20 -176.37 -26.37 62.38
N GLU A 21 -176.94 -26.01 63.54
CA GLU A 21 -176.37 -24.99 64.44
C GLU A 21 -175.95 -25.48 65.85
N LEU A 22 -176.04 -26.78 66.16
CA LEU A 22 -175.68 -27.31 67.48
C LEU A 22 -174.19 -27.64 67.60
N THR A 23 -173.40 -26.64 68.02
CA THR A 23 -172.00 -26.81 68.46
C THR A 23 -171.91 -27.71 69.71
N CYS A 24 -170.75 -28.33 69.95
CA CYS A 24 -170.55 -29.27 71.07
C CYS A 24 -171.01 -28.71 72.43
N ASP A 25 -170.68 -27.46 72.74
CA ASP A 25 -171.03 -26.83 74.02
C ASP A 25 -172.54 -26.60 74.15
N LYS A 26 -173.25 -26.29 73.05
CA LYS A 26 -174.71 -26.21 73.01
C LYS A 26 -175.34 -27.60 73.29
N VAL A 27 -174.78 -28.66 72.70
CA VAL A 27 -175.25 -30.05 72.92
C VAL A 27 -175.14 -30.45 74.40
N VAL A 28 -173.98 -30.19 75.02
CA VAL A 28 -173.76 -30.47 76.45
C VAL A 28 -174.72 -29.67 77.33
N THR A 29 -174.95 -28.38 77.02
CA THR A 29 -175.86 -27.49 77.75
C THR A 29 -177.34 -27.87 77.63
N LEU A 30 -177.72 -28.59 76.56
CA LEU A 30 -179.08 -29.11 76.39
C LEU A 30 -179.28 -30.44 77.12
N LEU A 31 -178.28 -31.33 77.14
CA LEU A 31 -178.33 -32.61 77.86
C LEU A 31 -178.46 -32.45 79.38
N THR A 32 -177.89 -31.39 79.97
CA THR A 32 -178.08 -31.10 81.40
C THR A 32 -179.49 -30.63 81.72
N LYS A 33 -180.02 -29.64 80.99
CA LYS A 33 -181.39 -29.11 81.18
C LYS A 33 -182.49 -30.19 80.99
N LEU A 34 -182.23 -31.20 80.17
CA LEU A 34 -183.15 -32.32 79.96
C LEU A 34 -183.30 -33.23 81.21
N LYS A 35 -182.32 -33.21 82.13
CA LYS A 35 -182.38 -33.95 83.40
C LYS A 35 -183.06 -33.15 84.51
N ASP A 36 -182.86 -31.84 84.55
CA ASP A 36 -183.53 -30.96 85.52
C ASP A 36 -185.07 -31.01 85.36
N THR A 37 -185.54 -31.10 84.12
CA THR A 37 -186.98 -31.24 83.79
C THR A 37 -187.56 -32.61 84.15
N ASP A 38 -186.75 -33.66 84.21
CA ASP A 38 -187.18 -35.02 84.58
C ASP A 38 -187.52 -35.10 86.09
N VAL A 39 -186.70 -34.45 86.93
CA VAL A 39 -186.96 -34.33 88.39
C VAL A 39 -188.27 -33.59 88.66
N ALA A 40 -188.60 -32.57 87.86
CA ALA A 40 -189.85 -31.85 87.94
C ALA A 40 -191.06 -32.72 87.52
N ALA A 41 -190.95 -33.49 86.44
CA ALA A 41 -192.03 -34.36 85.95
C ALA A 41 -192.45 -35.42 86.99
N ASN A 42 -191.46 -36.12 87.58
CA ASN A 42 -191.71 -37.14 88.61
C ASN A 42 -192.36 -36.55 89.90
N SER A 43 -192.19 -35.25 90.13
CA SER A 43 -192.83 -34.53 91.25
C SER A 43 -194.31 -34.20 90.98
N VAL A 44 -194.73 -34.14 89.71
CA VAL A 44 -196.14 -33.94 89.32
C VAL A 44 -196.92 -35.26 89.37
N GLU A 45 -196.31 -36.36 88.95
CA GLU A 45 -196.89 -37.71 88.99
C GLU A 45 -197.36 -38.09 90.41
N THR A 46 -196.50 -37.85 91.41
CA THR A 46 -196.82 -38.08 92.84
C THR A 46 -197.83 -37.10 93.47
N LEU A 47 -198.26 -36.06 92.75
CA LEU A 47 -199.39 -35.19 93.11
C LEU A 47 -200.70 -35.68 92.47
N ILE A 48 -200.66 -36.13 91.22
CA ILE A 48 -201.81 -36.70 90.50
C ILE A 48 -202.34 -37.96 91.23
N GLU A 49 -201.42 -38.82 91.70
CA GLU A 49 -201.76 -40.02 92.49
C GLU A 49 -202.62 -39.69 93.71
N LYS A 50 -202.23 -38.65 94.48
CA LYS A 50 -202.96 -38.18 95.68
C LYS A 50 -204.33 -37.60 95.34
N LEU A 51 -204.46 -36.95 94.18
CA LEU A 51 -205.75 -36.45 93.68
C LEU A 51 -206.72 -37.62 93.36
N LYS A 52 -206.18 -38.73 92.83
CA LYS A 52 -206.89 -39.96 92.48
C LYS A 52 -207.39 -40.74 93.72
N ASP A 53 -206.78 -40.54 94.89
CA ASP A 53 -207.28 -41.04 96.17
C ASP A 53 -208.28 -40.11 96.85
N SER A 54 -208.02 -38.80 96.89
CA SER A 54 -208.95 -37.82 97.49
C SER A 54 -210.33 -37.84 96.81
N SER A 55 -210.34 -37.95 95.47
CA SER A 55 -211.58 -38.08 94.68
C SER A 55 -212.37 -39.37 94.94
N ARG A 56 -211.71 -40.47 95.36
CA ARG A 56 -212.41 -41.72 95.74
C ARG A 56 -213.18 -41.60 97.07
N GLY A 57 -212.86 -40.63 97.92
CA GLY A 57 -213.58 -40.38 99.18
C GLY A 57 -214.95 -39.72 99.01
N ILE A 58 -215.13 -38.92 97.95
CA ILE A 58 -216.35 -38.10 97.74
C ILE A 58 -217.48 -38.94 97.13
N LEU A 59 -217.16 -39.95 96.32
CA LEU A 59 -218.11 -40.68 95.46
C LEU A 59 -218.92 -41.81 96.15
N ARG A 60 -219.25 -41.70 97.45
CA ARG A 60 -219.89 -42.81 98.19
C ARG A 60 -221.15 -42.50 99.03
N ALA A 61 -221.56 -41.24 99.20
CA ALA A 61 -222.79 -40.92 99.94
C ALA A 61 -223.43 -39.57 99.54
N ASP A 62 -224.74 -39.48 99.77
CA ASP A 62 -225.66 -38.33 99.86
C ASP A 62 -225.05 -36.91 99.65
N ASN A 63 -225.50 -36.08 98.71
CA ASN A 63 -226.60 -36.20 97.73
C ASN A 63 -226.20 -35.53 96.40
N VAL A 64 -225.48 -36.24 95.53
CA VAL A 64 -225.18 -35.79 94.16
C VAL A 64 -225.39 -36.95 93.18
N SER A 65 -225.97 -36.68 92.01
CA SER A 65 -226.48 -37.70 91.09
C SER A 65 -225.41 -38.28 90.15
N SER A 66 -225.69 -39.44 89.56
CA SER A 66 -224.73 -40.35 88.90
C SER A 66 -224.02 -39.83 87.65
N LEU A 67 -224.21 -38.58 87.24
CA LEU A 67 -223.57 -38.00 86.05
C LEU A 67 -222.12 -37.56 86.35
N ASP A 68 -221.92 -36.85 87.46
CA ASP A 68 -220.65 -36.21 87.82
C ASP A 68 -219.51 -37.22 88.10
N ALA A 69 -219.88 -38.43 88.52
CA ALA A 69 -218.94 -39.54 88.76
C ALA A 69 -218.18 -39.98 87.50
N ILE A 70 -218.75 -39.78 86.31
CA ILE A 70 -218.18 -40.27 85.05
C ILE A 70 -217.13 -39.29 84.50
N ASP A 71 -217.37 -37.98 84.60
CA ASP A 71 -216.50 -36.97 83.99
C ASP A 71 -215.23 -36.71 84.81
N ILE A 72 -215.29 -36.85 86.14
CA ILE A 72 -214.10 -36.83 87.01
C ILE A 72 -213.12 -37.96 86.63
N SER A 73 -213.62 -39.15 86.28
CA SER A 73 -212.76 -40.26 85.82
C SER A 73 -212.09 -39.95 84.49
N LYS A 74 -212.84 -39.38 83.52
CA LYS A 74 -212.31 -39.04 82.19
C LYS A 74 -211.17 -38.01 82.26
N GLN A 75 -211.30 -36.97 83.10
CA GLN A 75 -210.25 -35.97 83.26
C GLN A 75 -208.96 -36.57 83.84
N ASN A 76 -209.08 -37.47 84.81
CA ASN A 76 -207.94 -38.10 85.48
C ASN A 76 -207.16 -39.05 84.56
N ASP A 77 -207.85 -39.76 83.66
CA ASP A 77 -207.22 -40.63 82.66
C ASP A 77 -206.68 -39.87 81.43
N LEU A 78 -207.17 -38.65 81.17
CA LEU A 78 -206.61 -37.75 80.15
C LEU A 78 -205.25 -37.19 80.59
N LEU A 79 -205.15 -36.74 81.85
CA LEU A 79 -203.93 -36.19 82.45
C LEU A 79 -202.78 -37.21 82.47
N TRP A 80 -203.09 -38.48 82.77
CA TRP A 80 -202.11 -39.57 82.72
C TRP A 80 -201.60 -39.84 81.29
N LYS A 81 -202.45 -39.65 80.27
CA LYS A 81 -202.06 -39.79 78.86
C LYS A 81 -201.08 -38.71 78.40
N GLU A 82 -201.24 -37.46 78.82
CA GLU A 82 -200.31 -36.39 78.45
C GLU A 82 -198.93 -36.59 79.11
N LEU A 83 -198.90 -37.03 80.36
CA LEU A 83 -197.65 -37.30 81.08
C LEU A 83 -196.85 -38.44 80.40
N GLU A 84 -197.54 -39.49 79.95
CA GLU A 84 -196.93 -40.59 79.20
C GLU A 84 -196.42 -40.19 77.80
N THR A 85 -197.11 -39.29 77.08
CA THR A 85 -196.61 -38.79 75.79
C THR A 85 -195.37 -37.90 75.96
N PHE A 86 -195.32 -37.07 77.01
CA PHE A 86 -194.13 -36.28 77.34
C PHE A 86 -192.92 -37.17 77.63
N ARG A 87 -193.10 -38.24 78.41
CA ARG A 87 -192.07 -39.24 78.73
C ARG A 87 -191.48 -39.89 77.46
N HIS A 88 -192.31 -40.18 76.47
CA HIS A 88 -191.88 -40.79 75.20
C HIS A 88 -191.10 -39.79 74.31
N ILE A 89 -191.53 -38.53 74.23
CA ILE A 89 -190.84 -37.49 73.45
C ILE A 89 -189.45 -37.19 74.02
N ARG A 90 -189.30 -37.15 75.35
CA ARG A 90 -188.00 -36.94 76.03
C ARG A 90 -186.95 -37.98 75.64
N GLY A 91 -187.30 -39.27 75.66
CA GLY A 91 -186.36 -40.36 75.37
C GLY A 91 -185.80 -40.33 73.95
N ILE A 92 -186.60 -39.85 72.98
CA ILE A 92 -186.13 -39.62 71.61
C ILE A 92 -185.06 -38.53 71.58
N LEU A 93 -185.29 -37.41 72.28
CA LEU A 93 -184.40 -36.25 72.29
C LEU A 93 -183.02 -36.54 72.91
N GLU A 94 -182.97 -37.30 74.01
CA GLU A 94 -181.71 -37.66 74.69
C GLU A 94 -180.81 -38.52 73.79
N SER A 95 -181.39 -39.50 73.08
CA SER A 95 -180.65 -40.37 72.15
C SER A 95 -180.02 -39.61 70.98
N PHE A 96 -180.68 -38.56 70.49
CA PHE A 96 -180.23 -37.75 69.38
C PHE A 96 -179.01 -36.89 69.76
N LEU A 97 -179.09 -36.19 70.89
CA LEU A 97 -178.01 -35.32 71.39
C LEU A 97 -176.74 -36.11 71.71
N GLN A 98 -176.87 -37.26 72.38
CA GLN A 98 -175.73 -38.13 72.72
C GLN A 98 -174.97 -38.60 71.47
N THR A 99 -175.70 -38.97 70.41
CA THR A 99 -175.13 -39.44 69.14
C THR A 99 -174.33 -38.35 68.41
N HIS A 100 -174.77 -37.09 68.49
CA HIS A 100 -174.12 -35.97 67.81
C HIS A 100 -172.74 -35.64 68.41
N TYR A 101 -172.65 -35.63 69.74
CA TYR A 101 -171.42 -35.31 70.48
C TYR A 101 -170.26 -36.27 70.14
N SER A 102 -170.52 -37.58 70.21
CA SER A 102 -169.50 -38.62 69.97
C SER A 102 -168.95 -38.62 68.54
N LYS A 103 -169.73 -38.14 67.56
CA LYS A 103 -169.32 -38.11 66.15
C LYS A 103 -168.41 -36.92 65.85
N SER A 104 -168.71 -35.75 66.42
CA SER A 104 -167.96 -34.51 66.17
C SER A 104 -166.55 -34.54 66.79
N SER A 105 -166.43 -35.03 68.04
CA SER A 105 -165.15 -35.03 68.77
C SER A 105 -164.05 -35.94 68.19
N ARG A 106 -164.38 -36.92 67.34
CA ARG A 106 -163.39 -37.85 66.77
C ARG A 106 -162.65 -37.31 65.55
N LEU A 107 -163.32 -36.53 64.71
CA LEU A 107 -162.76 -36.04 63.45
C LEU A 107 -161.64 -35.02 63.69
N ILE A 108 -161.91 -34.02 64.53
CA ILE A 108 -161.04 -32.83 64.72
C ILE A 108 -159.65 -33.20 65.30
N ASN A 109 -159.59 -34.22 66.16
CA ASN A 109 -158.36 -34.57 66.90
C ASN A 109 -157.42 -35.54 66.16
N GLN A 110 -157.85 -36.17 65.06
CA GLN A 110 -157.01 -37.15 64.36
C GLN A 110 -156.25 -36.51 63.19
N GLU A 111 -156.94 -35.80 62.30
CA GLU A 111 -156.32 -35.14 61.12
C GLU A 111 -155.26 -34.10 61.52
N SER A 112 -155.48 -33.38 62.62
CA SER A 112 -154.58 -32.31 63.10
C SER A 112 -153.24 -32.83 63.64
N VAL A 113 -153.21 -34.04 64.21
CA VAL A 113 -151.98 -34.65 64.76
C VAL A 113 -151.14 -35.30 63.66
N GLU A 114 -151.78 -35.97 62.70
CA GLU A 114 -151.08 -36.63 61.57
C GLU A 114 -150.33 -35.62 60.69
N VAL A 115 -150.92 -34.44 60.43
CA VAL A 115 -150.27 -33.36 59.65
C VAL A 115 -149.01 -32.82 60.36
N LEU A 116 -149.09 -32.52 61.66
CA LEU A 116 -147.95 -31.99 62.42
C LEU A 116 -146.82 -33.03 62.55
N MET A 117 -147.17 -34.30 62.72
CA MET A 117 -146.18 -35.39 62.79
C MET A 117 -145.48 -35.61 61.44
N GLY A 118 -146.22 -35.50 60.33
CA GLY A 118 -145.65 -35.51 58.98
C GLY A 118 -144.69 -34.35 58.73
N GLN A 119 -145.05 -33.13 59.16
CA GLN A 119 -144.16 -31.95 59.06
C GLN A 119 -142.88 -32.12 59.89
N LEU A 120 -142.98 -32.65 61.12
CA LEU A 120 -141.80 -32.92 61.95
C LEU A 120 -140.87 -33.95 61.28
N LEU A 121 -141.40 -35.06 60.78
CA LEU A 121 -140.62 -36.09 60.09
C LEU A 121 -139.95 -35.56 58.81
N GLU A 122 -140.61 -34.66 58.06
CA GLU A 122 -139.99 -34.05 56.87
C GLU A 122 -138.87 -33.07 57.27
N HIS A 123 -139.06 -32.29 58.34
CA HIS A 123 -138.00 -31.45 58.89
C HIS A 123 -136.83 -32.26 59.48
N GLU A 124 -137.05 -33.45 60.04
CA GLU A 124 -135.99 -34.35 60.48
C GLU A 124 -135.19 -34.91 59.30
N LYS A 125 -135.85 -35.32 58.20
CA LYS A 125 -135.18 -35.70 56.94
C LYS A 125 -134.37 -34.54 56.35
N ASP A 126 -134.95 -33.33 56.32
CA ASP A 126 -134.25 -32.13 55.85
C ASP A 126 -133.01 -31.83 56.70
N ASN A 127 -133.11 -31.96 58.03
CA ASN A 127 -132.00 -31.72 58.97
C ASN A 127 -130.89 -32.78 58.80
N LEU A 128 -131.26 -34.06 58.61
CA LEU A 128 -130.30 -35.12 58.26
C LEU A 128 -129.60 -34.83 56.92
N ARG A 129 -130.36 -34.55 55.86
CA ARG A 129 -129.83 -34.21 54.53
C ARG A 129 -128.91 -32.98 54.57
N LEU A 130 -129.24 -31.98 55.38
CA LEU A 130 -128.39 -30.79 55.57
C LEU A 130 -127.10 -31.12 56.33
N ARG A 131 -127.13 -32.02 57.33
CA ARG A 131 -125.91 -32.48 58.01
C ARG A 131 -125.01 -33.30 57.09
N GLU A 132 -125.59 -34.21 56.30
CA GLU A 132 -124.87 -34.95 55.28
C GLU A 132 -124.22 -34.01 54.26
N GLN A 133 -124.96 -32.99 53.79
CA GLN A 133 -124.40 -31.95 52.92
C GLN A 133 -123.32 -31.10 53.61
N VAL A 134 -123.42 -30.81 54.90
CA VAL A 134 -122.34 -30.11 55.64
C VAL A 134 -121.08 -30.96 55.67
N VAL A 135 -121.16 -32.24 56.07
CA VAL A 135 -120.00 -33.15 56.09
C VAL A 135 -119.42 -33.38 54.68
N GLU A 136 -120.27 -33.47 53.66
CA GLU A 136 -119.86 -33.58 52.25
C GLU A 136 -119.20 -32.30 51.72
N LYS A 137 -119.43 -31.14 52.36
CA LYS A 137 -118.75 -29.87 52.06
C LYS A 137 -117.49 -29.69 52.89
N GLU A 138 -117.48 -30.12 54.15
CA GLU A 138 -116.31 -30.10 55.04
C GLU A 138 -115.19 -30.98 54.47
N THR A 139 -115.50 -32.24 54.12
CA THR A 139 -114.55 -33.15 53.44
C THR A 139 -114.01 -32.57 52.13
N LYS A 140 -114.87 -31.94 51.30
CA LYS A 140 -114.42 -31.25 50.07
C LYS A 140 -113.56 -30.02 50.37
N VAL A 141 -113.74 -29.33 51.49
CA VAL A 141 -112.87 -28.24 51.95
C VAL A 141 -111.53 -28.79 52.42
N GLU A 142 -111.49 -29.92 53.13
CA GLU A 142 -110.25 -30.59 53.52
C GLU A 142 -109.44 -31.08 52.30
N ASP A 143 -110.10 -31.71 51.31
CA ASP A 143 -109.48 -32.10 50.03
C ASP A 143 -108.90 -30.89 49.28
N LEU A 144 -109.66 -29.79 49.20
CA LEU A 144 -109.21 -28.55 48.55
C LEU A 144 -108.05 -27.89 49.32
N LEU A 145 -108.05 -27.93 50.65
CA LEU A 145 -106.94 -27.44 51.47
C LEU A 145 -105.67 -28.28 51.28
N HIS A 146 -105.80 -29.61 51.16
CA HIS A 146 -104.68 -30.48 50.82
C HIS A 146 -104.13 -30.16 49.43
N LEU A 147 -105.00 -30.00 48.42
CA LEU A 147 -104.63 -29.58 47.07
C LEU A 147 -103.90 -28.22 47.05
N ILE A 148 -104.42 -27.21 47.75
CA ILE A 148 -103.79 -25.88 47.87
C ILE A 148 -102.41 -25.97 48.54
N GLN A 149 -102.26 -26.78 49.59
CA GLN A 149 -100.97 -26.95 50.26
C GLN A 149 -99.97 -27.74 49.37
N GLN A 150 -100.43 -28.75 48.64
CA GLN A 150 -99.61 -29.49 47.67
C GLN A 150 -99.18 -28.60 46.48
N GLU A 151 -100.07 -27.75 45.97
CA GLU A 151 -99.76 -26.78 44.91
C GLU A 151 -98.76 -25.73 45.41
N LYS A 152 -98.96 -25.19 46.61
CA LYS A 152 -98.04 -24.26 47.28
C LYS A 152 -96.64 -24.88 47.47
N ASP A 153 -96.53 -26.12 47.94
CA ASP A 153 -95.23 -26.79 48.08
C ASP A 153 -94.58 -27.10 46.72
N THR A 154 -95.40 -27.36 45.69
CA THR A 154 -94.93 -27.52 44.31
C THR A 154 -94.43 -26.19 43.73
N ALA A 155 -95.12 -25.08 44.02
CA ALA A 155 -94.71 -23.73 43.65
C ALA A 155 -93.42 -23.30 44.38
N VAL A 156 -93.24 -23.67 45.66
CA VAL A 156 -91.97 -23.45 46.39
C VAL A 156 -90.82 -24.23 45.75
N LYS A 157 -91.02 -25.53 45.46
CA LYS A 157 -90.01 -26.36 44.76
C LYS A 157 -89.67 -25.79 43.38
N SER A 158 -90.68 -25.41 42.59
CA SER A 158 -90.51 -24.77 41.28
C SER A 158 -89.74 -23.46 41.36
N ASN A 159 -90.07 -22.58 42.32
CA ASN A 159 -89.33 -21.35 42.56
C ASN A 159 -87.87 -21.60 42.99
N GLN A 160 -87.60 -22.64 43.78
CA GLN A 160 -86.23 -22.98 44.18
C GLN A 160 -85.41 -23.56 43.02
N VAL A 161 -86.02 -24.36 42.15
CA VAL A 161 -85.40 -24.80 40.88
C VAL A 161 -85.15 -23.59 39.97
N SER A 162 -86.14 -22.72 39.76
CA SER A 162 -86.01 -21.50 38.95
C SER A 162 -84.83 -20.61 39.41
N ARG A 163 -84.73 -20.37 40.73
CA ARG A 163 -83.60 -19.64 41.34
C ARG A 163 -82.25 -20.33 41.13
N SER A 164 -82.19 -21.66 41.17
CA SER A 164 -80.94 -22.39 40.93
C SER A 164 -80.55 -22.39 39.45
N THR A 165 -81.52 -22.52 38.54
CA THR A 165 -81.27 -22.39 37.09
C THR A 165 -80.80 -20.99 36.72
N GLU A 166 -81.40 -19.94 37.28
CA GLU A 166 -80.96 -18.56 37.06
C GLU A 166 -79.54 -18.31 37.59
N ALA A 167 -79.25 -18.78 38.81
CA ALA A 167 -77.89 -18.69 39.37
C ALA A 167 -76.85 -19.43 38.51
N THR A 168 -77.19 -20.59 37.93
CA THR A 168 -76.29 -21.28 36.98
C THR A 168 -76.20 -20.58 35.63
N HIS A 169 -77.29 -19.98 35.12
CA HIS A 169 -77.29 -19.20 33.88
C HIS A 169 -76.36 -17.98 34.01
N ILE A 170 -76.51 -17.19 35.08
CA ILE A 170 -75.63 -16.06 35.40
C ILE A 170 -74.16 -16.52 35.52
N ARG A 171 -73.91 -17.66 36.20
CA ARG A 171 -72.54 -18.19 36.34
C ARG A 171 -71.92 -18.59 35.00
N LEU A 172 -72.70 -19.20 34.11
CA LEU A 172 -72.27 -19.58 32.76
C LEU A 172 -72.07 -18.35 31.86
N GLN A 173 -73.00 -17.39 31.87
CA GLN A 173 -72.87 -16.14 31.13
C GLN A 173 -71.61 -15.36 31.56
N ASN A 174 -71.32 -15.30 32.86
CA ASN A 174 -70.09 -14.70 33.39
C ASN A 174 -68.82 -15.55 33.17
N LEU A 175 -68.94 -16.82 32.78
CA LEU A 175 -67.82 -17.63 32.32
C LEU A 175 -67.55 -17.39 30.83
N VAL A 176 -68.60 -17.36 30.00
CA VAL A 176 -68.54 -17.04 28.56
C VAL A 176 -67.92 -15.65 28.36
N LYS A 177 -68.45 -14.61 29.01
CA LYS A 177 -67.91 -13.23 28.95
C LYS A 177 -66.42 -13.13 29.31
N ARG A 178 -65.92 -13.97 30.24
CA ARG A 178 -64.49 -14.03 30.56
C ARG A 178 -63.67 -14.77 29.50
N LYS A 179 -64.19 -15.86 28.93
CA LYS A 179 -63.51 -16.55 27.81
C LYS A 179 -63.53 -15.76 26.51
N GLU A 180 -64.54 -14.92 26.28
CA GLU A 180 -64.58 -13.94 25.20
C GLU A 180 -63.48 -12.89 25.38
N THR A 181 -63.31 -12.29 26.57
CA THR A 181 -62.25 -11.29 26.80
C THR A 181 -60.85 -11.91 26.81
N GLU A 182 -60.66 -13.11 27.37
CA GLU A 182 -59.41 -13.87 27.25
C GLU A 182 -59.07 -14.16 25.77
N ASN A 183 -60.04 -14.63 24.96
CA ASN A 183 -59.82 -14.85 23.52
C ASN A 183 -59.48 -13.56 22.78
N GLN A 184 -60.12 -12.43 23.09
CA GLN A 184 -59.82 -11.13 22.48
C GLN A 184 -58.38 -10.67 22.81
N GLN A 185 -57.91 -10.94 24.02
CA GLN A 185 -56.52 -10.69 24.43
C GLN A 185 -55.55 -11.62 23.67
N MET A 186 -55.86 -12.90 23.53
CA MET A 186 -55.02 -13.84 22.76
C MET A 186 -54.95 -13.47 21.27
N VAL A 187 -56.06 -13.07 20.65
CA VAL A 187 -56.10 -12.60 19.25
C VAL A 187 -55.25 -11.35 19.05
N THR A 188 -55.35 -10.36 19.94
CA THR A 188 -54.54 -9.13 19.84
C THR A 188 -53.04 -9.39 20.10
N GLN A 189 -52.70 -10.29 21.02
CA GLN A 189 -51.32 -10.76 21.18
C GLN A 189 -50.79 -11.44 19.91
N ILE A 190 -51.53 -12.38 19.32
CA ILE A 190 -51.16 -13.07 18.08
C ILE A 190 -50.97 -12.07 16.93
N GLN A 191 -51.86 -11.08 16.79
CA GLN A 191 -51.74 -10.02 15.78
C GLN A 191 -50.47 -9.17 15.98
N SER A 192 -50.15 -8.78 17.22
CA SER A 192 -48.93 -8.02 17.51
C SER A 192 -47.65 -8.83 17.22
N LEU A 193 -47.63 -10.12 17.55
CA LEU A 193 -46.52 -11.02 17.25
C LEU A 193 -46.37 -11.23 15.74
N ALA A 194 -47.47 -11.38 15.00
CA ALA A 194 -47.45 -11.49 13.55
C ALA A 194 -46.89 -10.22 12.88
N ALA A 195 -47.24 -9.02 13.39
CA ALA A 195 -46.68 -7.76 12.92
C ALA A 195 -45.16 -7.67 13.17
N VAL A 196 -44.69 -8.08 14.37
CA VAL A 196 -43.25 -8.14 14.70
C VAL A 196 -42.52 -9.14 13.80
N ILE A 197 -43.08 -10.32 13.55
CA ILE A 197 -42.51 -11.33 12.63
C ILE A 197 -42.43 -10.77 11.21
N SER A 198 -43.46 -10.06 10.73
CA SER A 198 -43.44 -9.41 9.42
C SER A 198 -42.35 -8.34 9.31
N GLY A 199 -42.18 -7.51 10.35
CA GLY A 199 -41.11 -6.51 10.42
C GLY A 199 -39.71 -7.14 10.38
N ARG A 200 -39.47 -8.17 11.20
CA ARG A 200 -38.20 -8.93 11.19
C ARG A 200 -37.95 -9.64 9.87
N LYS A 201 -38.98 -10.12 9.17
CA LYS A 201 -38.84 -10.71 7.83
C LYS A 201 -38.35 -9.69 6.80
N LEU A 202 -38.87 -8.46 6.83
CA LEU A 202 -38.42 -7.37 5.95
C LEU A 202 -36.95 -6.99 6.23
N GLU A 203 -36.60 -6.81 7.51
CA GLU A 203 -35.22 -6.53 7.95
C GLU A 203 -34.23 -7.61 7.49
N ILE A 204 -34.62 -8.89 7.56
CA ILE A 204 -33.81 -10.00 7.02
C ILE A 204 -33.66 -9.91 5.50
N GLU A 205 -34.69 -9.49 4.77
CA GLU A 205 -34.63 -9.30 3.31
C GLU A 205 -33.78 -8.08 2.91
N ASP A 206 -33.76 -7.01 3.71
CA ASP A 206 -32.86 -5.87 3.56
C ASP A 206 -31.40 -6.28 3.78
N LEU A 207 -31.11 -6.95 4.90
CA LEU A 207 -29.77 -7.43 5.22
C LEU A 207 -29.25 -8.45 4.18
N ARG A 208 -30.13 -9.29 3.63
CA ARG A 208 -29.77 -10.19 2.51
C ARG A 208 -29.34 -9.41 1.26
N ARG A 209 -30.07 -8.36 0.89
CA ARG A 209 -29.73 -7.49 -0.26
C ARG A 209 -28.43 -6.71 -0.03
N GLU A 210 -28.17 -6.26 1.19
CA GLU A 210 -26.88 -5.65 1.55
C GLU A 210 -25.73 -6.68 1.43
N ILE A 211 -25.92 -7.90 1.93
CA ILE A 211 -24.93 -8.98 1.85
C ILE A 211 -24.63 -9.38 0.39
N THR A 212 -25.62 -9.42 -0.51
CA THR A 212 -25.36 -9.69 -1.94
C THR A 212 -24.59 -8.55 -2.60
N HIS A 213 -25.00 -7.30 -2.39
CA HIS A 213 -24.32 -6.12 -2.92
C HIS A 213 -22.85 -6.03 -2.42
N LEU A 214 -22.60 -6.31 -1.13
CA LEU A 214 -21.25 -6.33 -0.57
C LEU A 214 -20.38 -7.45 -1.18
N LYS A 215 -20.95 -8.62 -1.48
CA LYS A 215 -20.25 -9.71 -2.20
C LYS A 215 -19.92 -9.33 -3.64
N GLU A 216 -20.87 -8.76 -4.38
CA GLU A 216 -20.67 -8.27 -5.74
C GLU A 216 -19.54 -7.23 -5.78
N LYS A 217 -19.61 -6.23 -4.90
CA LYS A 217 -18.55 -5.22 -4.71
C LYS A 217 -17.19 -5.87 -4.40
N GLN A 218 -17.14 -6.83 -3.48
CA GLN A 218 -15.90 -7.55 -3.15
C GLN A 218 -15.33 -8.29 -4.37
N THR A 219 -16.17 -8.91 -5.21
CA THR A 219 -15.70 -9.58 -6.44
C THR A 219 -15.18 -8.59 -7.48
N PHE A 220 -15.81 -7.43 -7.62
CA PHE A 220 -15.36 -6.35 -8.50
C PHE A 220 -14.01 -5.76 -8.04
N GLU A 221 -13.88 -5.43 -6.77
CA GLU A 221 -12.62 -4.93 -6.18
C GLU A 221 -11.50 -5.97 -6.31
N LYS A 222 -11.79 -7.25 -6.06
CA LYS A 222 -10.84 -8.36 -6.26
C LYS A 222 -10.37 -8.49 -7.72
N GLU A 223 -11.24 -8.27 -8.70
CA GLU A 223 -10.85 -8.31 -10.11
C GLU A 223 -10.08 -7.05 -10.54
N GLY A 224 -10.42 -5.88 -9.99
CA GLY A 224 -9.62 -4.67 -10.12
C GLY A 224 -8.19 -4.84 -9.60
N LEU A 225 -8.04 -5.42 -8.40
CA LEU A 225 -6.75 -5.74 -7.78
C LEU A 225 -5.94 -6.75 -8.60
N LYS A 226 -6.56 -7.81 -9.16
CA LYS A 226 -5.88 -8.73 -10.10
C LYS A 226 -5.36 -8.01 -11.33
N LYS A 227 -6.14 -7.09 -11.92
CA LYS A 227 -5.74 -6.32 -13.11
C LYS A 227 -4.57 -5.40 -12.79
N ALA A 228 -4.62 -4.68 -11.67
CA ALA A 228 -3.51 -3.87 -11.18
C ALA A 228 -2.24 -4.71 -10.93
N PHE A 229 -2.38 -5.87 -10.29
CA PHE A 229 -1.27 -6.81 -10.07
C PHE A 229 -0.65 -7.33 -11.38
N ARG A 230 -1.46 -7.65 -12.39
CA ARG A 230 -0.96 -8.05 -13.72
C ARG A 230 -0.14 -6.94 -14.38
N VAL A 231 -0.63 -5.70 -14.36
CA VAL A 231 0.09 -4.54 -14.89
C VAL A 231 1.38 -4.28 -14.12
N GLN A 232 1.36 -4.38 -12.78
CA GLN A 232 2.56 -4.19 -11.98
C GLN A 232 3.57 -5.32 -12.17
N LYS A 233 3.13 -6.58 -12.34
CA LYS A 233 4.02 -7.67 -12.73
C LYS A 233 4.67 -7.38 -14.09
N GLN A 234 3.89 -7.04 -15.12
CA GLN A 234 4.44 -6.73 -16.44
C GLN A 234 5.48 -5.58 -16.39
N LYS A 235 5.29 -4.58 -15.52
CA LYS A 235 6.31 -3.54 -15.29
C LYS A 235 7.59 -4.12 -14.68
N VAL A 236 7.50 -5.01 -13.71
CA VAL A 236 8.67 -5.68 -13.11
C VAL A 236 9.38 -6.56 -14.13
N ASP A 237 8.65 -7.35 -14.90
CA ASP A 237 9.18 -8.19 -15.98
C ASP A 237 9.95 -7.29 -17.00
N ASN A 238 9.32 -6.22 -17.52
CA ASN A 238 9.96 -5.26 -18.42
C ASN A 238 11.21 -4.56 -17.80
N PHE A 239 11.19 -4.24 -16.50
CA PHE A 239 12.36 -3.66 -15.83
C PHE A 239 13.49 -4.67 -15.66
N GLN A 240 13.17 -5.96 -15.47
CA GLN A 240 14.16 -7.03 -15.43
C GLN A 240 14.88 -7.16 -16.78
N ASP A 241 14.14 -7.18 -17.89
CA ASP A 241 14.73 -7.20 -19.25
C ASP A 241 15.68 -6.02 -19.49
N VAL A 242 15.29 -4.82 -19.06
CA VAL A 242 16.13 -3.61 -19.18
C VAL A 242 17.38 -3.69 -18.29
N MET A 243 17.25 -4.17 -17.05
CA MET A 243 18.40 -4.37 -16.17
C MET A 243 19.36 -5.45 -16.70
N GLU A 244 18.85 -6.53 -17.28
CA GLU A 244 19.67 -7.58 -17.87
C GLU A 244 20.43 -7.06 -19.11
N ASN A 245 19.75 -6.33 -20.00
CA ASN A 245 20.40 -5.64 -21.12
C ASN A 245 21.53 -4.70 -20.64
N LEU A 246 21.25 -3.81 -19.68
CA LEU A 246 22.26 -2.91 -19.11
C LEU A 246 23.43 -3.67 -18.46
N ASN A 247 23.16 -4.78 -17.76
CA ASN A 247 24.19 -5.65 -17.18
C ASN A 247 25.08 -6.29 -18.26
N THR A 248 24.53 -6.72 -19.40
CA THR A 248 25.35 -7.20 -20.53
C THR A 248 26.19 -6.10 -21.17
N GLN A 249 25.68 -4.87 -21.26
CA GLN A 249 26.45 -3.72 -21.76
C GLN A 249 27.57 -3.32 -20.80
N ILE A 250 27.33 -3.32 -19.48
CA ILE A 250 28.36 -3.10 -18.46
C ILE A 250 29.46 -4.15 -18.58
N LYS A 251 29.13 -5.44 -18.63
CA LYS A 251 30.12 -6.53 -18.80
C LYS A 251 30.93 -6.41 -20.10
N LYS A 252 30.29 -5.96 -21.20
CA LYS A 252 31.00 -5.66 -22.45
C LYS A 252 31.97 -4.49 -22.29
N LYS A 253 31.61 -3.45 -21.52
CA LYS A 253 32.50 -2.34 -21.22
C LYS A 253 33.62 -2.70 -20.24
N GLU A 254 33.36 -3.58 -19.28
CA GLU A 254 34.39 -4.14 -18.38
C GLU A 254 35.43 -4.96 -19.15
N THR A 255 35.01 -5.76 -20.15
CA THR A 255 35.93 -6.48 -21.04
C THR A 255 36.71 -5.55 -21.96
N GLU A 256 36.05 -4.60 -22.65
CA GLU A 256 36.73 -3.57 -23.46
C GLU A 256 37.75 -2.75 -22.64
N LEU A 257 37.41 -2.37 -21.39
CA LEU A 257 38.33 -1.68 -20.48
C LEU A 257 39.51 -2.56 -20.05
N SER A 258 39.29 -3.86 -19.84
CA SER A 258 40.34 -4.82 -19.49
C SER A 258 41.33 -5.03 -20.64
N GLU A 259 40.83 -5.12 -21.87
CA GLU A 259 41.64 -5.19 -23.10
C GLU A 259 42.48 -3.92 -23.27
N VAL A 260 41.88 -2.73 -23.12
CA VAL A 260 42.59 -1.44 -23.17
C VAL A 260 43.60 -1.30 -22.05
N HIS A 261 43.30 -1.75 -20.83
CA HIS A 261 44.25 -1.73 -19.71
C HIS A 261 45.46 -2.66 -19.96
N SER A 262 45.23 -3.87 -20.47
CA SER A 262 46.32 -4.79 -20.83
C SER A 262 47.20 -4.21 -21.95
N SER A 263 46.59 -3.58 -22.94
CA SER A 263 47.30 -2.88 -24.02
C SER A 263 48.12 -1.70 -23.50
N CYS A 264 47.56 -0.93 -22.56
CA CYS A 264 48.24 0.18 -21.90
C CYS A 264 49.46 -0.30 -21.08
N SER A 265 49.33 -1.42 -20.36
CA SER A 265 50.46 -2.05 -19.66
C SER A 265 51.58 -2.43 -20.64
N ILE A 266 51.24 -3.10 -21.74
CA ILE A 266 52.22 -3.49 -22.78
C ILE A 266 52.93 -2.25 -23.35
N TRP A 267 52.21 -1.16 -23.63
CA TRP A 267 52.82 0.10 -24.09
C TRP A 267 53.71 0.76 -23.03
N LYS A 268 53.36 0.67 -21.75
CA LYS A 268 54.20 1.12 -20.63
C LYS A 268 55.48 0.29 -20.54
N ASP A 269 55.38 -1.04 -20.60
CA ASP A 269 56.55 -1.93 -20.53
C ASP A 269 57.52 -1.67 -21.70
N HIS A 270 57.00 -1.38 -22.90
CA HIS A 270 57.79 -0.93 -24.05
C HIS A 270 58.43 0.45 -23.82
N HIS A 271 57.72 1.40 -23.20
CA HIS A 271 58.27 2.71 -22.87
C HIS A 271 59.40 2.61 -21.82
N ASP A 272 59.18 1.87 -20.75
CA ASP A 272 60.15 1.68 -19.67
C ASP A 272 61.43 1.03 -20.23
N SER A 273 61.31 0.00 -21.08
CA SER A 273 62.47 -0.60 -21.79
C SER A 273 63.15 0.35 -22.79
N ALA A 274 62.40 1.24 -23.45
CA ALA A 274 62.96 2.30 -24.29
C ALA A 274 63.75 3.34 -23.45
N VAL A 275 63.32 3.62 -22.22
CA VAL A 275 64.04 4.48 -21.27
C VAL A 275 65.30 3.80 -20.72
N GLU A 276 65.26 2.50 -20.40
CA GLU A 276 66.45 1.72 -20.02
C GLU A 276 67.50 1.69 -21.13
N THR A 277 67.07 1.42 -22.37
CA THR A 277 67.99 1.39 -23.53
C THR A 277 68.53 2.78 -23.86
N LYS A 278 67.72 3.84 -23.75
CA LYS A 278 68.16 5.24 -23.87
C LYS A 278 69.21 5.60 -22.81
N THR A 279 68.92 5.40 -21.53
CA THR A 279 69.84 5.77 -20.43
C THR A 279 71.17 5.00 -20.51
N ARG A 280 71.13 3.72 -20.93
CA ARG A 280 72.36 2.96 -21.25
C ARG A 280 73.18 3.59 -22.39
N LEU A 281 72.53 4.09 -23.45
CA LEU A 281 73.21 4.79 -24.55
C LEU A 281 73.74 6.16 -24.12
N GLU A 282 73.04 6.88 -23.24
CA GLU A 282 73.51 8.16 -22.67
C GLU A 282 74.78 7.96 -21.83
N VAL A 283 74.84 6.91 -21.00
CA VAL A 283 76.06 6.53 -20.24
C VAL A 283 77.21 6.12 -21.17
N GLN A 284 76.93 5.39 -22.26
CA GLN A 284 77.95 5.07 -23.28
C GLN A 284 78.46 6.32 -24.00
N HIS A 285 77.57 7.26 -24.34
CA HIS A 285 77.92 8.53 -24.97
C HIS A 285 78.77 9.40 -24.02
N GLU A 286 78.43 9.47 -22.73
CA GLU A 286 79.24 10.18 -21.73
C GLU A 286 80.64 9.55 -21.58
N SER A 287 80.73 8.22 -21.54
CA SER A 287 82.01 7.50 -21.50
C SER A 287 82.88 7.79 -22.72
N LEU A 288 82.29 7.78 -23.94
CA LEU A 288 83.01 8.12 -25.17
C LEU A 288 83.40 9.60 -25.23
N THR A 289 82.53 10.50 -24.77
CA THR A 289 82.81 11.94 -24.66
C THR A 289 83.98 12.19 -23.71
N LYS A 290 84.06 11.48 -22.59
CA LYS A 290 85.20 11.52 -21.67
C LYS A 290 86.47 11.00 -22.33
N GLN A 291 86.42 9.85 -23.01
CA GLN A 291 87.58 9.30 -23.75
C GLN A 291 88.09 10.28 -24.81
N ILE A 292 87.19 10.94 -25.55
CA ILE A 292 87.55 12.00 -26.51
C ILE A 292 88.20 13.19 -25.79
N SER A 293 87.65 13.63 -24.65
CA SER A 293 88.25 14.72 -23.85
C SER A 293 89.65 14.36 -23.34
N ASP A 294 89.86 13.14 -22.86
CA ASP A 294 91.14 12.68 -22.33
C ASP A 294 92.17 12.45 -23.45
N HIS A 295 91.76 11.94 -24.63
CA HIS A 295 92.60 11.91 -25.83
C HIS A 295 92.97 13.32 -26.34
N LEU A 296 92.04 14.28 -26.33
CA LEU A 296 92.32 15.67 -26.73
C LEU A 296 93.32 16.34 -25.77
N LYS A 297 93.23 16.06 -24.46
CA LYS A 297 94.26 16.49 -23.49
C LYS A 297 95.62 15.88 -23.81
N HIS A 298 95.67 14.57 -24.09
CA HIS A 298 96.93 13.89 -24.40
C HIS A 298 97.57 14.39 -25.71
N ILE A 299 96.78 14.63 -26.75
CA ILE A 299 97.26 15.26 -27.99
C ILE A 299 97.81 16.65 -27.68
N LYS A 300 97.11 17.45 -26.87
CA LYS A 300 97.57 18.79 -26.47
C LYS A 300 98.88 18.74 -25.69
N THR A 301 99.06 17.81 -24.74
CA THR A 301 100.35 17.68 -24.03
C THR A 301 101.46 17.20 -24.95
N MET A 302 101.17 16.28 -25.89
CA MET A 302 102.14 15.83 -26.90
C MET A 302 102.58 16.96 -27.84
N ASP A 303 101.68 17.86 -28.26
CA ASP A 303 102.06 19.03 -29.06
C ASP A 303 102.79 20.08 -28.20
N GLU A 304 102.44 20.26 -26.92
CA GLU A 304 103.17 21.15 -25.99
C GLU A 304 104.62 20.65 -25.75
N GLU A 305 104.82 19.36 -25.49
CA GLU A 305 106.15 18.72 -25.40
C GLU A 305 106.93 18.83 -26.71
N ARG A 306 106.24 18.75 -27.86
CA ARG A 306 106.83 18.86 -29.19
C ARG A 306 107.26 20.29 -29.53
N GLU A 307 106.47 21.31 -29.18
CA GLU A 307 106.89 22.70 -29.33
C GLU A 307 108.05 23.03 -28.38
N GLN A 308 108.05 22.55 -27.12
CA GLN A 308 109.21 22.68 -26.24
C GLN A 308 110.46 22.04 -26.88
N SER A 309 110.36 20.80 -27.39
CA SER A 309 111.49 20.12 -28.03
C SER A 309 111.98 20.84 -29.29
N LYS A 310 111.08 21.44 -30.08
CA LYS A 310 111.46 22.32 -31.21
C LYS A 310 112.20 23.56 -30.73
N GLU A 311 111.73 24.22 -29.67
CA GLU A 311 112.34 25.45 -29.15
C GLU A 311 113.73 25.17 -28.56
N GLU A 312 113.88 24.13 -27.74
CA GLU A 312 115.20 23.65 -27.29
C GLU A 312 116.14 23.31 -28.46
N ASN A 313 115.62 22.75 -29.56
CA ASN A 313 116.42 22.44 -30.73
C ASN A 313 116.74 23.68 -31.58
N ALA A 314 115.87 24.70 -31.59
CA ALA A 314 116.15 26.01 -32.17
C ALA A 314 117.23 26.77 -31.38
N GLU A 315 117.22 26.69 -30.04
CA GLU A 315 118.30 27.18 -29.19
C GLU A 315 119.64 26.49 -29.50
N LYS A 316 119.64 25.15 -29.58
CA LYS A 316 120.84 24.36 -29.95
C LYS A 316 121.35 24.73 -31.34
N ILE A 317 120.47 24.91 -32.33
CA ILE A 317 120.83 25.37 -33.69
C ILE A 317 121.38 26.80 -33.65
N SER A 318 120.78 27.71 -32.88
CA SER A 318 121.27 29.09 -32.71
C SER A 318 122.67 29.12 -32.11
N ALA A 319 122.93 28.32 -31.07
CA ALA A 319 124.25 28.15 -30.47
C ALA A 319 125.28 27.61 -31.49
N ILE A 320 124.92 26.62 -32.30
CA ILE A 320 125.77 26.08 -33.37
C ILE A 320 126.04 27.13 -34.47
N ILE A 321 125.06 27.96 -34.82
CA ILE A 321 125.24 29.06 -35.78
C ILE A 321 126.20 30.11 -35.23
N LEU A 322 126.09 30.49 -33.95
CA LEU A 322 127.03 31.42 -33.29
C LEU A 322 128.45 30.84 -33.21
N GLU A 323 128.58 29.54 -32.90
CA GLU A 323 129.90 28.89 -32.87
C GLU A 323 130.51 28.74 -34.28
N ASN A 324 129.71 28.41 -35.29
CA ASN A 324 130.15 28.37 -36.68
C ASN A 324 130.53 29.76 -37.22
N ALA A 325 129.83 30.82 -36.79
CA ALA A 325 130.23 32.19 -37.07
C ALA A 325 131.58 32.53 -36.43
N ARG A 326 131.83 32.12 -35.19
CA ARG A 326 133.14 32.25 -34.51
C ARG A 326 134.25 31.50 -35.28
N PHE A 327 134.00 30.25 -35.68
CA PHE A 327 134.94 29.48 -36.50
C PHE A 327 135.18 30.10 -37.89
N SER A 328 134.17 30.72 -38.50
CA SER A 328 134.33 31.45 -39.76
C SER A 328 135.18 32.72 -39.58
N GLU A 329 135.00 33.46 -38.49
CA GLU A 329 135.84 34.63 -38.15
C GLU A 329 137.30 34.21 -37.90
N GLU A 330 137.50 33.09 -37.20
CA GLU A 330 138.81 32.48 -36.98
C GLU A 330 139.46 31.98 -38.27
N ASN A 331 138.68 31.38 -39.18
CA ASN A 331 139.13 30.97 -40.52
C ASN A 331 139.55 32.18 -41.38
N VAL A 332 138.83 33.30 -41.28
CA VAL A 332 139.22 34.57 -41.93
C VAL A 332 140.53 35.12 -41.34
N LYS A 333 140.71 35.08 -40.02
CA LYS A 333 141.97 35.49 -39.35
C LYS A 333 143.14 34.60 -39.79
N LEU A 334 142.95 33.28 -39.85
CA LEU A 334 143.95 32.34 -40.32
C LEU A 334 144.32 32.58 -41.80
N LYS A 335 143.33 32.81 -42.68
CA LYS A 335 143.56 33.16 -44.09
C LYS A 335 144.33 34.47 -44.25
N ALA A 336 144.01 35.50 -43.46
CA ALA A 336 144.76 36.76 -43.46
C ALA A 336 146.22 36.54 -42.99
N SER A 337 146.43 35.68 -41.98
CA SER A 337 147.77 35.31 -41.52
C SER A 337 148.56 34.50 -42.56
N ILE A 338 147.91 33.63 -43.33
CA ILE A 338 148.52 32.89 -44.44
C ILE A 338 148.93 33.87 -45.55
N ALA A 339 148.04 34.76 -45.99
CA ALA A 339 148.34 35.74 -47.03
C ALA A 339 149.50 36.70 -46.65
N ALA A 340 149.64 37.02 -45.36
CA ALA A 340 150.80 37.78 -44.86
C ALA A 340 152.12 37.00 -45.01
N LEU A 341 152.13 35.71 -44.63
CA LEU A 341 153.29 34.82 -44.79
C LEU A 341 153.61 34.52 -46.26
N GLU A 342 152.61 34.45 -47.14
CA GLU A 342 152.80 34.32 -48.59
C GLU A 342 153.46 35.57 -49.17
N SER A 343 153.04 36.77 -48.73
CA SER A 343 153.67 38.05 -49.13
C SER A 343 155.14 38.14 -48.67
N GLU A 344 155.41 37.74 -47.42
CA GLU A 344 156.78 37.64 -46.87
C GLU A 344 157.62 36.61 -47.65
N THR A 345 157.02 35.48 -48.04
CA THR A 345 157.67 34.46 -48.88
C THR A 345 157.98 34.97 -50.28
N VAL A 346 157.13 35.83 -50.87
CA VAL A 346 157.40 36.48 -52.16
C VAL A 346 158.56 37.48 -52.05
N LEU A 347 158.62 38.27 -50.98
CA LEU A 347 159.76 39.15 -50.68
C LEU A 347 161.07 38.37 -50.58
N VAL A 348 161.12 37.33 -49.73
CA VAL A 348 162.32 36.49 -49.56
C VAL A 348 162.74 35.81 -50.87
N ASN A 349 161.79 35.40 -51.73
CA ASN A 349 162.10 34.87 -53.05
C ASN A 349 162.70 35.93 -54.00
N SER A 350 162.26 37.19 -53.92
CA SER A 350 162.83 38.27 -54.74
C SER A 350 164.27 38.63 -54.32
N GLU A 351 164.55 38.66 -53.01
CA GLU A 351 165.91 38.81 -52.48
C GLU A 351 166.82 37.65 -52.92
N LEU A 352 166.31 36.41 -52.86
CA LEU A 352 167.02 35.22 -53.34
C LEU A 352 167.37 35.30 -54.84
N LEU A 353 166.47 35.89 -55.64
CA LEU A 353 166.67 36.05 -57.09
C LEU A 353 167.72 37.14 -57.38
N GLU A 354 167.70 38.25 -56.66
CA GLU A 354 168.71 39.32 -56.77
C GLU A 354 170.12 38.80 -56.36
N VAL A 355 170.22 37.98 -55.31
CA VAL A 355 171.46 37.28 -54.93
C VAL A 355 171.93 36.32 -56.03
N ARG A 356 171.00 35.63 -56.70
CA ARG A 356 171.30 34.69 -57.81
C ARG A 356 171.82 35.41 -59.05
N GLU A 357 171.30 36.59 -59.37
CA GLU A 357 171.81 37.44 -60.45
C GLU A 357 173.22 37.96 -60.13
N LYS A 358 173.46 38.45 -58.91
CA LYS A 358 174.80 38.87 -58.44
C LYS A 358 175.83 37.73 -58.55
N ALA A 359 175.45 36.49 -58.23
CA ALA A 359 176.30 35.31 -58.41
C ALA A 359 176.59 35.00 -59.90
N SER A 360 175.61 35.21 -60.79
CA SER A 360 175.79 35.02 -62.25
C SER A 360 176.79 36.02 -62.86
N GLN A 361 176.79 37.26 -62.39
CA GLN A 361 177.73 38.30 -62.83
C GLN A 361 179.17 37.96 -62.45
N GLN A 362 179.40 37.46 -61.22
CA GLN A 362 180.73 36.97 -60.81
C GLN A 362 181.23 35.79 -61.67
N LYS A 363 180.33 34.86 -62.04
CA LYS A 363 180.66 33.75 -62.95
C LYS A 363 181.11 34.25 -64.34
N HIS A 364 180.45 35.27 -64.89
CA HIS A 364 180.83 35.85 -66.17
C HIS A 364 182.25 36.45 -66.14
N PHE A 365 182.63 37.15 -65.07
CA PHE A 365 183.99 37.70 -64.93
C PHE A 365 185.06 36.59 -64.86
N ALA A 366 184.79 35.47 -64.18
CA ALA A 366 185.72 34.33 -64.14
C ALA A 366 186.00 33.76 -65.54
N GLU A 367 184.94 33.54 -66.33
CA GLU A 367 185.04 33.02 -67.70
C GLU A 367 185.78 33.98 -68.65
N GLN A 368 185.72 35.31 -68.41
CA GLN A 368 186.51 36.28 -69.19
C GLN A 368 188.01 36.17 -68.93
N TYR A 369 188.44 35.96 -67.67
CA TYR A 369 189.86 35.78 -67.34
C TYR A 369 190.42 34.46 -67.89
N GLU A 370 189.65 33.37 -67.81
CA GLU A 370 190.05 32.06 -68.35
C GLU A 370 190.33 32.10 -69.87
N ASN A 371 189.51 32.85 -70.62
CA ASN A 371 189.70 33.08 -72.06
C ASN A 371 190.94 33.91 -72.43
N GLN A 372 191.49 34.72 -71.51
CA GLN A 372 192.77 35.40 -71.75
C GLN A 372 193.97 34.47 -71.59
N VAL A 373 193.91 33.53 -70.63
CA VAL A 373 194.99 32.56 -70.38
C VAL A 373 195.17 31.61 -71.57
N GLN A 374 194.09 31.13 -72.19
CA GLN A 374 194.18 30.21 -73.34
C GLN A 374 194.94 30.82 -74.54
N LYS A 375 194.73 32.10 -74.84
CA LYS A 375 195.36 32.75 -76.02
C LYS A 375 196.88 32.84 -75.91
N LEU A 376 197.41 33.11 -74.71
CA LEU A 376 198.85 33.14 -74.44
C LEU A 376 199.50 31.75 -74.57
N GLN A 377 198.73 30.68 -74.36
CA GLN A 377 199.20 29.29 -74.44
C GLN A 377 199.44 28.84 -75.90
N GLU A 378 198.68 29.36 -76.87
CA GLU A 378 198.80 28.96 -78.29
C GLU A 378 200.01 29.59 -79.00
N GLU A 379 200.37 30.83 -78.66
CA GLU A 379 201.50 31.52 -79.28
C GLU A 379 202.85 30.85 -78.93
N LEU A 380 202.99 30.38 -77.68
CA LEU A 380 204.16 29.66 -77.20
C LEU A 380 204.45 28.38 -77.99
N ASN A 381 203.40 27.69 -78.45
CA ASN A 381 203.55 26.42 -79.18
C ASN A 381 204.03 26.63 -80.64
N LYS A 382 203.57 27.68 -81.32
CA LYS A 382 203.99 28.03 -82.69
C LYS A 382 205.49 28.35 -82.80
N LEU A 383 206.14 28.73 -81.69
CA LEU A 383 207.58 29.00 -81.63
C LEU A 383 208.43 27.72 -81.52
N LYS A 384 207.87 26.59 -81.05
CA LYS A 384 208.61 25.34 -80.82
C LYS A 384 208.89 24.54 -82.10
N GLU A 385 207.96 24.48 -83.05
CA GLU A 385 208.13 23.62 -84.24
C GLU A 385 209.27 24.06 -85.15
N LYS A 386 209.43 25.37 -85.37
CA LYS A 386 210.44 25.92 -86.30
C LYS A 386 211.90 25.61 -85.94
N PHE A 387 212.18 25.22 -84.70
CA PHE A 387 213.52 24.78 -84.29
C PHE A 387 213.84 23.32 -84.64
N LYS A 388 212.85 22.51 -85.03
CA LYS A 388 213.00 21.04 -85.16
C LYS A 388 213.61 20.60 -86.50
N ASP A 389 213.21 21.24 -87.61
CA ASP A 389 213.63 20.85 -88.97
C ASP A 389 215.09 21.18 -89.31
N VAL A 390 215.69 22.15 -88.62
CA VAL A 390 217.06 22.62 -88.91
C VAL A 390 218.14 21.58 -88.51
N LEU A 391 217.82 20.65 -87.60
CA LEU A 391 218.81 19.76 -86.97
C LEU A 391 218.98 18.39 -87.65
N THR A 392 218.03 17.92 -88.45
CA THR A 392 218.00 16.50 -88.88
C THR A 392 218.77 16.21 -90.18
N LYS A 393 218.94 17.16 -91.10
CA LYS A 393 219.56 16.92 -92.42
C LYS A 393 221.08 17.17 -92.52
N LYS A 394 221.78 17.45 -91.41
CA LYS A 394 223.23 17.69 -91.42
C LYS A 394 224.11 16.43 -91.30
N LYS A 395 223.53 15.25 -91.01
CA LYS A 395 224.29 14.11 -90.44
C LYS A 395 224.50 12.87 -91.32
N GLU A 396 223.97 12.83 -92.55
CA GLU A 396 224.09 11.67 -93.47
C GLU A 396 225.03 11.92 -94.66
N ILE A 397 226.11 12.66 -94.42
CA ILE A 397 227.26 12.74 -95.33
C ILE A 397 228.50 12.34 -94.52
N LEU A 398 228.92 11.06 -94.62
CA LEU A 398 230.34 10.63 -94.60
C LEU A 398 230.62 9.10 -94.54
N GLU A 399 229.66 8.19 -94.74
CA GLU A 399 230.00 6.74 -94.74
C GLU A 399 229.24 5.89 -95.77
N ASN A 400 229.64 6.03 -97.05
CA ASN A 400 229.96 4.90 -97.97
C ASN A 400 230.20 5.40 -99.42
N LYS A 401 231.47 5.68 -99.73
CA LYS A 401 232.03 5.57 -101.09
C LYS A 401 232.72 4.20 -101.20
N ALA A 402 232.99 3.74 -102.43
CA ALA A 402 233.81 2.56 -102.75
C ALA A 402 233.16 1.15 -102.63
N SER A 403 232.07 0.93 -103.37
CA SER A 403 231.77 -0.33 -104.09
C SER A 403 230.52 -0.12 -104.97
N GLU A 404 230.54 0.74 -105.99
CA GLU A 404 231.24 0.56 -107.27
C GLU A 404 230.94 -0.78 -108.00
N ASN A 405 230.44 -0.68 -109.25
CA ASN A 405 230.26 -1.75 -110.25
C ASN A 405 229.47 -3.00 -109.77
N LYS A 406 228.18 -3.15 -110.08
CA LYS A 406 227.51 -3.16 -111.41
C LYS A 406 225.98 -3.03 -111.21
N LYS A 407 225.14 -2.54 -112.14
CA LYS A 407 225.30 -1.88 -113.45
C LYS A 407 223.99 -1.09 -113.70
N VAL A 408 224.03 0.23 -113.92
CA VAL A 408 223.98 0.89 -115.25
C VAL A 408 222.59 0.92 -115.94
N ARG A 409 222.07 2.15 -116.18
CA ARG A 409 220.99 2.54 -117.14
C ARG A 409 219.56 2.10 -116.78
N LYS A 410 218.47 2.73 -117.26
CA LYS A 410 218.29 3.76 -118.33
C LYS A 410 216.96 4.54 -118.18
N GLN A 411 216.92 5.82 -118.62
CA GLN A 411 215.76 6.56 -119.21
C GLN A 411 214.42 6.72 -118.39
N LEU A 412 213.48 7.64 -118.70
CA LEU A 412 213.49 9.05 -119.18
C LEU A 412 212.04 9.66 -119.14
N ASP A 413 211.91 10.99 -119.30
CA ASP A 413 210.78 11.79 -119.88
C ASP A 413 209.33 11.82 -119.31
N ALA A 414 208.94 13.02 -118.80
CA ALA A 414 208.00 14.03 -119.39
C ALA A 414 206.43 14.03 -119.23
N ASP A 415 205.90 15.28 -119.08
CA ASP A 415 204.64 15.94 -119.55
C ASP A 415 203.20 15.89 -118.91
N LEU A 416 202.74 17.08 -118.44
CA LEU A 416 201.47 17.87 -118.66
C LEU A 416 200.01 17.56 -118.13
N ALA A 417 199.49 18.46 -117.22
CA ALA A 417 198.24 19.30 -117.26
C ALA A 417 196.81 18.98 -116.62
N LYS A 418 196.20 19.99 -115.91
CA LYS A 418 194.73 20.32 -115.53
C LYS A 418 194.08 19.74 -114.21
N LEU A 419 192.98 20.23 -113.53
CA LEU A 419 192.13 21.49 -113.42
C LEU A 419 191.10 21.49 -112.19
N GLU A 420 190.52 22.68 -111.80
CA GLU A 420 189.17 23.00 -111.13
C GLU A 420 188.74 22.47 -109.70
N HIS A 421 187.74 22.97 -108.90
CA HIS A 421 186.82 24.17 -108.76
C HIS A 421 186.32 24.40 -107.25
N VAL A 422 185.29 25.25 -106.89
CA VAL A 422 185.12 25.86 -105.50
C VAL A 422 183.75 25.85 -104.66
N PRO A 423 182.82 26.86 -104.60
CA PRO A 423 182.18 27.41 -103.33
C PRO A 423 180.61 27.48 -103.23
N GLY A 424 179.87 27.99 -102.18
CA GLY A 424 180.13 28.37 -100.75
C GLY A 424 179.19 29.46 -100.05
N MET A 425 178.77 29.27 -98.77
CA MET A 425 178.28 30.24 -97.70
C MET A 425 176.87 30.95 -97.72
N LEU A 426 176.45 31.82 -96.74
CA LEU A 426 175.89 31.55 -95.35
C LEU A 426 175.46 32.81 -94.48
N LYS A 427 174.29 32.77 -93.74
CA LYS A 427 173.76 33.62 -92.57
C LYS A 427 173.40 35.16 -92.74
N SER A 428 172.81 35.93 -91.78
CA SER A 428 171.64 35.78 -90.80
C SER A 428 171.42 36.92 -89.72
N ALA A 429 170.18 37.45 -89.56
CA ALA A 429 169.48 38.15 -88.42
C ALA A 429 169.87 39.58 -87.86
N ASP A 430 168.85 40.46 -87.76
CA ASP A 430 168.73 41.76 -87.03
C ASP A 430 167.22 41.99 -86.68
N GLN A 431 166.66 42.78 -85.73
CA GLN A 431 167.07 43.74 -84.66
C GLN A 431 166.82 45.27 -84.87
N MET A 432 165.82 45.86 -84.15
CA MET A 432 165.71 47.27 -83.70
C MET A 432 164.61 47.46 -82.61
N LEU A 433 164.72 48.52 -81.78
CA LEU A 433 163.84 48.90 -80.65
C LEU A 433 162.70 49.87 -81.10
N GLN A 434 161.76 50.38 -80.28
CA GLN A 434 161.80 50.89 -78.89
C GLN A 434 160.46 50.65 -78.12
N GLU A 435 160.41 50.97 -76.82
CA GLU A 435 159.33 50.59 -75.90
C GLU A 435 158.06 51.47 -75.93
N CYS A 436 157.04 51.02 -75.17
CA CYS A 436 156.01 51.77 -74.41
C CYS A 436 155.26 52.98 -75.05
N GLN A 437 153.96 53.17 -74.80
CA GLN A 437 153.15 52.70 -73.66
C GLN A 437 151.64 52.64 -73.98
N ASP A 438 150.95 51.78 -73.22
CA ASP A 438 149.52 51.82 -72.86
C ASP A 438 148.37 51.68 -73.91
N SER A 439 147.31 51.05 -73.39
CA SER A 439 145.89 51.18 -73.76
C SER A 439 145.30 50.44 -74.98
N LEU A 440 144.87 49.21 -74.67
CA LEU A 440 143.44 48.86 -74.57
C LEU A 440 142.64 48.42 -75.83
N LEU A 441 141.90 47.30 -75.65
CA LEU A 441 140.71 46.86 -76.38
C LEU A 441 140.82 46.43 -77.87
N VAL A 442 140.73 45.11 -78.13
CA VAL A 442 139.47 44.45 -78.59
C VAL A 442 139.69 42.95 -78.83
N SER A 443 138.86 42.10 -78.19
CA SER A 443 138.16 40.95 -78.80
C SER A 443 137.29 40.25 -77.74
N LYS A 444 136.05 39.86 -78.08
CA LYS A 444 135.05 39.38 -77.11
C LYS A 444 134.13 38.31 -77.72
N GLY A 445 133.96 37.19 -77.01
CA GLY A 445 133.04 36.08 -77.33
C GLY A 445 133.69 34.71 -77.04
N LYS A 446 132.98 33.66 -76.63
CA LYS A 446 131.53 33.46 -76.36
C LYS A 446 131.39 32.55 -75.11
N CYS A 447 130.64 32.91 -74.07
CA CYS A 447 129.18 32.74 -73.87
C CYS A 447 128.70 31.29 -73.62
N ALA A 448 128.47 30.94 -72.34
CA ALA A 448 127.50 29.99 -71.78
C ALA A 448 127.67 30.01 -70.22
N GLU A 449 126.67 29.93 -69.34
CA GLU A 449 125.20 29.93 -69.50
C GLU A 449 124.48 30.39 -68.19
N GLN A 450 123.27 30.96 -68.35
CA GLN A 450 122.09 30.98 -67.45
C GLN A 450 122.09 31.57 -65.99
N SER A 451 120.98 32.29 -65.73
CA SER A 451 120.16 32.33 -64.49
C SER A 451 120.43 33.34 -63.34
N GLU A 452 119.69 34.47 -63.35
CA GLU A 452 118.90 34.96 -62.19
C GLU A 452 117.79 35.93 -62.69
N THR A 453 116.58 35.47 -63.01
CA THR A 453 115.35 35.43 -62.18
C THR A 453 114.87 36.73 -61.49
N ILE A 454 113.77 37.27 -62.02
CA ILE A 454 112.55 37.68 -61.29
C ILE A 454 112.74 38.61 -60.06
N LYS A 455 112.53 39.92 -60.28
CA LYS A 455 111.61 40.78 -59.49
C LYS A 455 111.58 42.21 -60.06
N GLU A 456 110.45 42.60 -60.65
CA GLU A 456 109.58 43.68 -60.16
C GLU A 456 108.49 44.04 -61.19
N LEU A 457 107.25 43.78 -60.81
CA LEU A 457 105.98 44.39 -61.27
C LEU A 457 105.76 44.48 -62.81
N GLN A 458 104.92 43.64 -63.44
CA GLN A 458 103.49 43.35 -63.16
C GLN A 458 102.63 44.63 -63.16
N ILE A 459 101.52 44.62 -63.94
CA ILE A 459 100.58 45.76 -64.15
C ILE A 459 101.23 46.80 -65.11
N GLN A 460 100.64 47.21 -66.24
CA GLN A 460 99.22 47.28 -66.64
C GLN A 460 99.02 47.17 -68.17
N VAL A 461 97.76 47.02 -68.59
CA VAL A 461 97.20 47.23 -69.96
C VAL A 461 97.46 46.11 -71.01
N ASP A 462 96.35 45.71 -71.66
CA ASP A 462 96.22 44.88 -72.88
C ASP A 462 96.14 43.33 -72.81
N THR A 463 95.37 42.78 -71.87
CA THR A 463 94.49 41.61 -72.15
C THR A 463 93.35 41.53 -71.12
N ASN A 464 92.30 42.33 -71.29
CA ASN A 464 91.18 42.39 -70.34
C ASN A 464 89.82 42.60 -71.03
N ASP A 465 89.30 41.55 -71.68
CA ASP A 465 87.84 41.38 -71.91
C ASP A 465 87.41 40.01 -72.53
N TYR A 466 87.79 38.85 -71.95
CA TYR A 466 87.12 37.58 -72.36
C TYR A 466 87.04 36.40 -71.35
N PHE A 467 87.41 36.55 -70.06
CA PHE A 467 87.46 35.37 -69.16
C PHE A 467 86.78 35.47 -67.78
N LEU A 468 85.96 36.51 -67.52
CA LEU A 468 85.21 36.65 -66.25
C LEU A 468 83.71 36.95 -66.42
N GLY A 469 83.16 36.87 -67.65
CA GLY A 469 81.81 37.33 -67.97
C GLY A 469 80.68 36.27 -67.97
N ASN A 470 80.98 34.96 -68.00
CA ASN A 470 79.96 33.94 -68.33
C ASN A 470 79.82 32.81 -67.29
N GLU A 471 80.91 32.16 -66.87
CA GLU A 471 80.80 31.02 -65.94
C GLU A 471 80.41 31.42 -64.51
N SER A 472 80.93 32.55 -63.98
CA SER A 472 80.56 33.02 -62.65
C SER A 472 79.06 33.33 -62.54
N PHE A 473 78.52 34.07 -63.51
CA PHE A 473 77.08 34.34 -63.58
C PHE A 473 76.26 33.06 -63.80
N LYS A 474 76.72 32.12 -64.63
CA LYS A 474 76.02 30.85 -64.86
C LYS A 474 76.02 29.95 -63.61
N LEU A 475 77.12 29.92 -62.85
CA LEU A 475 77.22 29.18 -61.59
C LEU A 475 76.37 29.80 -60.48
N GLU A 476 76.35 31.13 -60.35
CA GLU A 476 75.49 31.79 -59.37
C GLU A 476 74.01 31.75 -59.79
N ASN A 477 73.68 31.84 -61.08
CA ASN A 477 72.32 31.64 -61.56
C ASN A 477 71.85 30.19 -61.30
N ASN A 478 72.69 29.18 -61.58
CA ASN A 478 72.44 27.78 -61.17
C ASN A 478 72.37 27.60 -59.64
N ARG A 479 72.89 28.53 -58.82
CA ARG A 479 72.76 28.53 -57.35
C ARG A 479 71.48 29.23 -56.90
N ILE A 480 71.06 30.28 -57.60
CA ILE A 480 69.79 30.99 -57.41
C ILE A 480 68.63 30.10 -57.82
N GLU A 481 68.66 29.47 -59.00
CA GLU A 481 67.64 28.52 -59.46
C GLU A 481 67.44 27.37 -58.46
N ARG A 482 68.52 26.76 -57.95
CA ARG A 482 68.41 25.74 -56.90
C ARG A 482 67.81 26.27 -55.59
N LYS A 483 68.13 27.50 -55.18
CA LYS A 483 67.48 28.14 -54.01
C LYS A 483 66.01 28.46 -54.26
N CYS A 484 65.66 28.92 -55.45
CA CYS A 484 64.27 29.17 -55.86
C CYS A 484 63.48 27.85 -55.90
N GLU A 485 64.07 26.77 -56.40
CA GLU A 485 63.48 25.43 -56.42
C GLU A 485 63.34 24.84 -55.00
N GLU A 486 64.35 24.97 -54.14
CA GLU A 486 64.23 24.62 -52.72
C GLU A 486 63.11 25.39 -52.01
N ILE A 487 62.96 26.69 -52.31
CA ILE A 487 61.90 27.54 -51.76
C ILE A 487 60.53 27.14 -52.34
N ARG A 488 60.44 26.81 -53.64
CA ARG A 488 59.23 26.29 -54.28
C ARG A 488 58.77 24.98 -53.64
N ILE A 489 59.69 24.02 -53.47
CA ILE A 489 59.41 22.74 -52.81
C ILE A 489 59.01 22.93 -51.33
N LYS A 490 59.60 23.90 -50.62
CA LYS A 490 59.19 24.27 -49.25
C LYS A 490 57.78 24.90 -49.24
N LEU A 491 57.48 25.78 -50.18
CA LEU A 491 56.17 26.43 -50.32
C LEU A 491 55.07 25.41 -50.65
N GLU A 492 55.30 24.52 -51.61
CA GLU A 492 54.37 23.44 -51.97
C GLU A 492 54.10 22.50 -50.79
N LYS A 493 55.13 22.18 -49.99
CA LYS A 493 54.96 21.42 -48.73
C LYS A 493 54.13 22.17 -47.69
N MET A 494 54.29 23.50 -47.58
CA MET A 494 53.46 24.32 -46.68
C MET A 494 52.02 24.46 -47.18
N ILE A 495 51.79 24.58 -48.50
CA ILE A 495 50.45 24.59 -49.10
C ILE A 495 49.74 23.27 -48.81
N MET A 496 50.35 22.13 -49.13
CA MET A 496 49.76 20.81 -48.82
C MET A 496 49.52 20.61 -47.32
N HIS A 497 50.36 21.16 -46.44
CA HIS A 497 50.12 21.11 -45.00
C HIS A 497 48.91 21.95 -44.58
N ASN A 498 48.77 23.16 -45.12
CA ASN A 498 47.61 24.02 -44.88
C ASN A 498 46.31 23.40 -45.41
N GLU A 499 46.32 22.80 -46.61
CA GLU A 499 45.18 22.05 -47.16
C GLU A 499 44.76 20.87 -46.26
N GLN A 500 45.73 20.15 -45.69
CA GLN A 500 45.47 19.09 -44.71
C GLN A 500 44.91 19.64 -43.39
N LEU A 501 45.36 20.81 -42.92
CA LEU A 501 44.82 21.47 -41.73
C LEU A 501 43.39 22.00 -41.98
N GLU A 502 43.13 22.62 -43.12
CA GLU A 502 41.77 23.02 -43.54
C GLU A 502 40.84 21.81 -43.63
N SER A 503 41.29 20.70 -44.21
CA SER A 503 40.49 19.48 -44.33
C SER A 503 40.14 18.89 -42.94
N LYS A 504 41.10 18.93 -41.99
CA LYS A 504 40.89 18.54 -40.60
C LYS A 504 39.92 19.48 -39.88
N LEU A 505 40.08 20.80 -40.02
CA LEU A 505 39.17 21.81 -39.45
C LEU A 505 37.75 21.64 -39.99
N LYS A 506 37.58 21.49 -41.31
CA LYS A 506 36.29 21.17 -41.95
C LYS A 506 35.74 19.81 -41.55
N GLY A 507 36.57 18.90 -41.00
CA GLY A 507 36.13 17.70 -40.30
C GLY A 507 35.55 18.03 -38.92
N GLN A 508 36.39 18.60 -38.06
CA GLN A 508 36.06 18.97 -36.68
C GLN A 508 34.84 19.89 -36.57
N GLU A 509 34.67 20.83 -37.50
CA GLU A 509 33.51 21.73 -37.57
C GLU A 509 32.20 20.96 -37.86
N ARG A 510 32.23 19.98 -38.78
CA ARG A 510 31.08 19.09 -39.03
C ARG A 510 30.80 18.14 -37.87
N ASP A 511 31.82 17.74 -37.13
CA ASP A 511 31.66 16.91 -35.93
C ASP A 511 31.05 17.72 -34.79
N LEU A 512 31.49 18.97 -34.61
CA LEU A 512 30.95 19.93 -33.64
C LEU A 512 29.48 20.28 -33.96
N GLN A 513 29.16 20.60 -35.22
CA GLN A 513 27.77 20.86 -35.66
C GLN A 513 26.86 19.65 -35.43
N ARG A 514 27.36 18.41 -35.66
CA ARG A 514 26.59 17.19 -35.34
C ARG A 514 26.35 17.04 -33.84
N SER A 515 27.38 17.28 -33.02
CA SER A 515 27.25 17.25 -31.56
C SER A 515 26.32 18.35 -31.03
N GLU A 516 26.30 19.53 -31.64
CA GLU A 516 25.41 20.64 -31.27
C GLU A 516 23.95 20.30 -31.55
N VAL A 517 23.64 19.75 -32.74
CA VAL A 517 22.29 19.28 -33.08
C VAL A 517 21.84 18.12 -32.19
N GLU A 518 22.74 17.19 -31.83
CA GLU A 518 22.41 16.12 -30.88
C GLU A 518 22.12 16.67 -29.47
N LEU A 519 22.94 17.60 -28.98
CA LEU A 519 22.73 18.26 -27.69
C LEU A 519 21.43 19.08 -27.65
N GLU A 520 21.09 19.79 -28.74
CA GLU A 520 19.82 20.52 -28.83
C GLU A 520 18.62 19.57 -28.88
N GLY A 521 18.76 18.42 -29.55
CA GLY A 521 17.80 17.31 -29.50
C GLY A 521 17.60 16.77 -28.09
N LYS A 522 18.69 16.51 -27.36
CA LYS A 522 18.64 16.05 -25.96
C LYS A 522 18.06 17.09 -25.00
N ALA A 523 18.35 18.38 -25.21
CA ALA A 523 17.72 19.47 -24.46
C ALA A 523 16.20 19.50 -24.66
N LYS A 524 15.72 19.31 -25.91
CA LYS A 524 14.30 19.20 -26.24
C LYS A 524 13.66 17.96 -25.61
N GLU A 525 14.31 16.79 -25.67
CA GLU A 525 13.87 15.57 -24.97
C GLU A 525 13.72 15.83 -23.46
N CYS A 526 14.76 16.35 -22.80
CA CYS A 526 14.74 16.67 -21.37
C CYS A 526 13.62 17.66 -20.99
N SER A 527 13.39 18.69 -21.81
CA SER A 527 12.28 19.64 -21.60
C SER A 527 10.91 18.95 -21.70
N THR A 528 10.71 18.06 -22.68
CA THR A 528 9.45 17.30 -22.78
C THR A 528 9.24 16.32 -21.63
N LEU A 529 10.31 15.67 -21.15
CA LEU A 529 10.26 14.77 -20.00
C LEU A 529 9.99 15.51 -18.69
N MET A 530 10.61 16.68 -18.47
CA MET A 530 10.34 17.57 -17.34
C MET A 530 8.85 17.94 -17.31
N ARG A 531 8.32 18.45 -18.43
CA ARG A 531 6.90 18.79 -18.55
C ARG A 531 5.98 17.59 -18.32
N LEU A 532 6.34 16.38 -18.77
CA LEU A 532 5.57 15.17 -18.51
C LEU A 532 5.60 14.76 -17.03
N LEU A 533 6.73 14.93 -16.35
CA LEU A 533 6.88 14.69 -14.92
C LEU A 533 6.06 15.69 -14.09
N GLU A 534 6.10 16.97 -14.44
CA GLU A 534 5.30 18.03 -13.81
C GLU A 534 3.79 17.73 -13.90
N ASN A 535 3.29 17.40 -15.09
CA ASN A 535 1.90 17.00 -15.30
C ASN A 535 1.52 15.75 -14.49
N ALA A 536 2.43 14.77 -14.38
CA ALA A 536 2.19 13.56 -13.59
C ALA A 536 2.17 13.84 -12.07
N VAL A 537 3.03 14.73 -11.58
CA VAL A 537 3.05 15.20 -10.18
C VAL A 537 1.81 16.01 -9.86
N GLU A 538 1.38 16.93 -10.73
CA GLU A 538 0.16 17.72 -10.53
C GLU A 538 -1.10 16.83 -10.53
N ALA A 539 -1.20 15.88 -11.47
CA ALA A 539 -2.28 14.90 -11.49
C ALA A 539 -2.31 14.03 -10.22
N GLY A 540 -1.13 13.59 -9.74
CA GLY A 540 -1.00 12.84 -8.49
C GLY A 540 -1.43 13.66 -7.26
N ASN A 541 -0.96 14.91 -7.15
CA ASN A 541 -1.35 15.84 -6.09
C ASN A 541 -2.85 16.11 -6.08
N LYS A 542 -3.46 16.29 -7.27
CA LYS A 542 -4.91 16.45 -7.42
C LYS A 542 -5.66 15.20 -6.96
N GLN A 543 -5.24 14.01 -7.38
CA GLN A 543 -5.87 12.75 -6.94
C GLN A 543 -5.77 12.54 -5.41
N ILE A 544 -4.63 12.89 -4.82
CA ILE A 544 -4.43 12.86 -3.36
C ILE A 544 -5.36 13.86 -2.66
N SER A 545 -5.49 15.08 -3.18
CA SER A 545 -6.42 16.09 -2.65
C SER A 545 -7.88 15.62 -2.74
N GLU A 546 -8.29 15.05 -3.86
CA GLU A 546 -9.64 14.50 -4.05
C GLU A 546 -9.94 13.37 -3.07
N GLU A 547 -9.04 12.40 -2.87
CA GLU A 547 -9.27 11.31 -1.92
C GLU A 547 -9.15 11.77 -0.46
N ASN A 548 -8.27 12.72 -0.12
CA ASN A 548 -8.22 13.33 1.21
C ASN A 548 -9.56 14.02 1.56
N ASN A 549 -10.16 14.76 0.61
CA ASN A 549 -11.49 15.35 0.79
C ASN A 549 -12.59 14.28 0.95
N LYS A 550 -12.50 13.16 0.23
CA LYS A 550 -13.38 11.99 0.41
C LYS A 550 -13.17 11.32 1.79
N VAL A 551 -11.94 11.24 2.31
CA VAL A 551 -11.65 10.70 3.65
C VAL A 551 -12.19 11.62 4.73
N LEU A 552 -11.90 12.92 4.68
CA LEU A 552 -12.39 13.92 5.64
C LEU A 552 -13.92 13.98 5.69
N SER A 553 -14.61 13.87 4.54
CA SER A 553 -16.09 13.82 4.52
C SER A 553 -16.66 12.55 5.17
N LYS A 554 -16.02 11.38 4.98
CA LYS A 554 -16.36 10.12 5.67
C LYS A 554 -16.07 10.22 7.18
N GLU A 555 -14.93 10.78 7.58
CA GLU A 555 -14.53 10.99 8.96
C GLU A 555 -15.53 11.89 9.70
N LEU A 556 -15.86 13.05 9.14
CA LEU A 556 -16.88 13.95 9.69
C LEU A 556 -18.27 13.29 9.77
N ALA A 557 -18.62 12.39 8.84
CA ALA A 557 -19.88 11.62 8.92
C ALA A 557 -19.86 10.61 10.08
N LEU A 558 -18.74 9.89 10.26
CA LEU A 558 -18.55 8.96 11.38
C LEU A 558 -18.50 9.68 12.73
N GLN A 559 -17.84 10.83 12.82
CA GLN A 559 -17.76 11.64 14.04
C GLN A 559 -19.14 12.15 14.50
N ARG A 560 -19.99 12.62 13.56
CA ARG A 560 -21.38 12.98 13.85
C ARG A 560 -22.21 11.76 14.31
N LYS A 561 -22.02 10.59 13.68
CA LYS A 561 -22.70 9.35 14.08
C LYS A 561 -22.26 8.89 15.48
N LEU A 562 -20.98 9.03 15.82
CA LEU A 562 -20.43 8.74 17.14
C LEU A 562 -21.04 9.67 18.21
N GLN A 563 -21.08 10.97 17.97
CA GLN A 563 -21.73 11.95 18.88
C GLN A 563 -23.22 11.65 19.10
N SER A 564 -23.93 11.22 18.05
CA SER A 564 -25.33 10.79 18.13
C SER A 564 -25.49 9.54 19.02
N LEU A 565 -24.68 8.50 18.78
CA LEU A 565 -24.67 7.26 19.57
C LEU A 565 -24.26 7.49 21.03
N GLU A 566 -23.29 8.37 21.31
CA GLU A 566 -22.96 8.78 22.67
C GLU A 566 -24.15 9.44 23.39
N SER A 567 -24.88 10.29 22.67
CA SER A 567 -26.02 11.03 23.22
C SER A 567 -27.19 10.08 23.53
N GLU A 568 -27.41 9.07 22.68
CA GLU A 568 -28.34 7.98 22.94
C GLU A 568 -27.90 7.08 24.10
N LEU A 569 -26.61 6.73 24.18
CA LEU A 569 -26.06 5.92 25.26
C LEU A 569 -26.16 6.65 26.61
N LYS A 570 -25.91 7.97 26.64
CA LYS A 570 -26.17 8.85 27.79
C LYS A 570 -27.66 8.81 28.19
N ARG A 571 -28.59 8.90 27.22
CA ARG A 571 -30.04 8.78 27.43
C ARG A 571 -30.43 7.41 28.04
N LYS A 572 -29.98 6.31 27.44
CA LYS A 572 -30.27 4.94 27.90
C LYS A 572 -29.69 4.64 29.28
N ARG A 573 -28.52 5.21 29.63
CA ARG A 573 -27.98 5.18 31.00
C ARG A 573 -28.86 5.94 32.00
N ALA A 574 -29.50 7.04 31.61
CA ALA A 574 -30.43 7.77 32.46
C ALA A 574 -31.75 6.99 32.64
N GLU A 575 -32.33 6.47 31.56
CA GLU A 575 -33.51 5.59 31.58
C GLU A 575 -33.29 4.37 32.49
N HIS A 576 -32.16 3.67 32.35
CA HIS A 576 -31.81 2.52 33.21
C HIS A 576 -31.66 2.91 34.69
N LYS A 577 -31.07 4.07 35.00
CA LYS A 577 -30.98 4.56 36.38
C LYS A 577 -32.37 4.85 36.95
N GLN A 578 -33.24 5.48 36.18
CA GLN A 578 -34.62 5.77 36.58
C GLN A 578 -35.41 4.49 36.84
N LEU A 579 -35.31 3.48 35.96
CA LEU A 579 -35.95 2.17 36.14
C LEU A 579 -35.42 1.43 37.38
N GLY A 580 -34.11 1.49 37.65
CA GLY A 580 -33.54 0.94 38.88
C GLY A 580 -34.07 1.63 40.15
N CYS A 581 -34.24 2.95 40.12
CA CYS A 581 -34.88 3.69 41.21
C CYS A 581 -36.35 3.31 41.41
N THR A 582 -37.14 3.12 40.34
CA THR A 582 -38.55 2.70 40.47
C THR A 582 -38.68 1.26 40.93
N LEU A 583 -37.80 0.35 40.49
CA LEU A 583 -37.76 -1.04 40.96
C LEU A 583 -37.45 -1.09 42.47
N ASN A 584 -36.39 -0.41 42.93
CA ASN A 584 -36.03 -0.34 44.35
C ASN A 584 -37.15 0.26 45.22
N ALA A 585 -37.97 1.17 44.67
CA ALA A 585 -39.13 1.72 45.38
C ALA A 585 -40.30 0.72 45.44
N PHE A 586 -40.53 -0.05 44.36
CA PHE A 586 -41.51 -1.13 44.32
C PHE A 586 -41.14 -2.28 45.26
N GLU A 587 -39.88 -2.72 45.26
CA GLU A 587 -39.38 -3.76 46.18
C GLU A 587 -39.52 -3.34 47.65
N LYS A 588 -39.18 -2.08 47.99
CA LYS A 588 -39.39 -1.56 49.36
C LYS A 588 -40.86 -1.57 49.77
N THR A 589 -41.76 -1.11 48.90
CA THR A 589 -43.21 -1.10 49.20
C THR A 589 -43.80 -2.51 49.24
N HIS A 590 -43.29 -3.45 48.44
CA HIS A 590 -43.67 -4.85 48.52
C HIS A 590 -43.17 -5.52 49.81
N ASN A 591 -41.92 -5.27 50.22
CA ASN A 591 -41.36 -5.82 51.45
C ASN A 591 -42.09 -5.30 52.69
N LEU A 592 -42.42 -4.00 52.75
CA LEU A 592 -43.27 -3.44 53.81
C LEU A 592 -44.64 -4.13 53.84
N ARG A 593 -45.26 -4.39 52.68
CA ARG A 593 -46.53 -5.11 52.58
C ARG A 593 -46.43 -6.56 53.05
N LEU A 594 -45.30 -7.23 52.84
CA LEU A 594 -45.04 -8.57 53.37
C LEU A 594 -44.84 -8.55 54.89
N GLU A 595 -44.18 -7.54 55.45
CA GLU A 595 -44.05 -7.35 56.90
C GLU A 595 -45.41 -7.04 57.56
N GLU A 596 -46.24 -6.18 56.96
CA GLU A 596 -47.63 -5.93 57.38
C GLU A 596 -48.45 -7.23 57.47
N ILE A 597 -48.38 -8.06 56.42
CA ILE A 597 -49.10 -9.35 56.34
C ILE A 597 -48.53 -10.34 57.35
N ARG A 598 -47.21 -10.43 57.49
CA ARG A 598 -46.55 -11.30 58.47
C ARG A 598 -46.92 -10.93 59.90
N HIS A 599 -46.86 -9.66 60.25
CA HIS A 599 -47.24 -9.21 61.59
C HIS A 599 -48.73 -9.46 61.86
N SER A 600 -49.59 -9.24 60.86
CA SER A 600 -51.01 -9.60 60.93
C SER A 600 -51.21 -11.10 61.18
N LEU A 601 -50.42 -11.96 60.52
CA LEU A 601 -50.43 -13.41 60.74
C LEU A 601 -50.01 -13.77 62.17
N GLU A 602 -48.88 -13.24 62.66
CA GLU A 602 -48.39 -13.42 64.04
C GLU A 602 -49.42 -12.96 65.10
N MET A 603 -50.16 -11.88 64.81
CA MET A 603 -51.26 -11.38 65.65
C MET A 603 -52.52 -12.27 65.59
N THR A 604 -52.80 -12.94 64.47
CA THR A 604 -53.86 -13.96 64.41
C THR A 604 -53.44 -15.28 65.06
N GLU A 605 -52.19 -15.70 64.92
CA GLU A 605 -51.66 -16.90 65.58
C GLU A 605 -51.65 -16.75 67.10
N SER A 606 -51.17 -15.61 67.62
CA SER A 606 -51.15 -15.34 69.06
C SER A 606 -52.57 -15.29 69.65
N ARG A 607 -53.54 -14.69 68.95
CA ARG A 607 -54.97 -14.81 69.30
C ARG A 607 -55.46 -16.26 69.28
N ASN A 608 -55.12 -17.03 68.25
CA ASN A 608 -55.53 -18.44 68.14
C ASN A 608 -54.93 -19.31 69.26
N LYS A 609 -53.64 -19.10 69.59
CA LYS A 609 -52.95 -19.71 70.73
C LYS A 609 -53.63 -19.34 72.06
N SER A 610 -54.01 -18.08 72.26
CA SER A 610 -54.78 -17.66 73.45
C SER A 610 -56.19 -18.29 73.50
N ILE A 611 -56.87 -18.45 72.37
CA ILE A 611 -58.17 -19.15 72.29
C ILE A 611 -57.98 -20.64 72.59
N GLN A 612 -56.93 -21.29 72.08
CA GLN A 612 -56.60 -22.69 72.38
C GLN A 612 -56.31 -22.88 73.87
N SER A 613 -55.53 -21.98 74.50
CA SER A 613 -55.30 -21.98 75.95
C SER A 613 -56.59 -21.79 76.75
N TYR A 614 -57.49 -20.91 76.30
CA TYR A 614 -58.79 -20.70 76.96
C TYR A 614 -59.74 -21.91 76.80
N VAL A 615 -59.77 -22.54 75.62
CA VAL A 615 -60.50 -23.80 75.39
C VAL A 615 -59.91 -24.95 76.22
N GLN A 616 -58.59 -25.00 76.39
CA GLN A 616 -57.93 -26.01 77.23
C GLN A 616 -58.21 -25.76 78.72
N PHE A 617 -58.23 -24.50 79.16
CA PHE A 617 -58.71 -24.12 80.49
C PHE A 617 -60.16 -24.57 80.71
N LEU A 618 -61.07 -24.23 79.80
CA LEU A 618 -62.48 -24.64 79.87
C LEU A 618 -62.65 -26.17 79.90
N LYS A 619 -61.89 -26.93 79.09
CA LYS A 619 -61.89 -28.41 79.14
C LYS A 619 -61.43 -28.93 80.51
N THR A 620 -60.38 -28.34 81.07
CA THR A 620 -59.82 -28.76 82.36
C THR A 620 -60.78 -28.43 83.51
N SER A 621 -61.38 -27.24 83.50
CA SER A 621 -62.42 -26.84 84.46
C SER A 621 -63.71 -27.64 84.30
N TYR A 622 -64.09 -28.05 83.09
CA TYR A 622 -65.26 -28.90 82.86
C TYR A 622 -65.02 -30.32 83.40
N ALA A 623 -63.86 -30.93 83.12
CA ALA A 623 -63.49 -32.21 83.72
C ALA A 623 -63.52 -32.12 85.26
N ALA A 624 -62.87 -31.10 85.83
CA ALA A 624 -62.83 -30.87 87.28
C ALA A 624 -64.17 -30.39 87.92
N MET A 625 -65.29 -30.39 87.20
CA MET A 625 -66.64 -30.19 87.74
C MET A 625 -67.59 -31.38 87.50
N PHE A 626 -67.17 -32.38 86.70
CA PHE A 626 -68.01 -33.53 86.31
C PHE A 626 -67.32 -34.89 86.52
N GLU A 627 -66.11 -34.90 87.06
CA GLU A 627 -65.49 -36.00 87.83
C GLU A 627 -65.64 -35.76 89.34
#